data_AF-F0WUT5-F1
#
_entry.id   AF-F0WUT5-F1
#
_cell.length_a   1.000
_cell.length_b   1.000
_cell.length_c   1.000
_cell.angle_alpha   90.00
_cell.angle_beta   90.00
_cell.angle_gamma   90.00
#
_symmetry.space_group_name_H-M   'P 1'
#
loop_
_entity.id
_entity.type
_entity.pdbx_description
1 polymer ?
#
loop_
_entity_poly.entity_id
_entity_poly.type
_entity_poly.pdbx_seq_one_letter_code
_entity_poly.pdbx_strand_id
1 'polypeptide(L)'
;MGKATELATAEKNIILRLWKTNMSYRKTAETVGRSKSTVEGVVKASGTPVLSSKRGGSVKIDSRTRRLIIRKVSSGAGGAKKVLDALQLPVSVRKIQRCLENTPWLKFKKLCRGPMLKFQHVRARLDWAYENSDLDDFWWANVMFSDEKKWNMDGPDG
;
A
#
# COMPACT_ATOMS: atom_id res chain seq x y z
N MET A 1 -27.95 -19.29 -10.88
CA MET A 1 -27.11 -20.49 -11.15
C MET A 1 -25.64 -20.10 -10.98
N GLY A 2 -24.92 -20.74 -10.04
CA GLY A 2 -23.49 -20.50 -9.84
C GLY A 2 -22.69 -20.97 -11.06
N LYS A 3 -21.61 -20.25 -11.40
CA LYS A 3 -20.72 -20.68 -12.49
C LYS A 3 -20.01 -21.98 -12.11
N ALA A 4 -19.85 -22.88 -13.07
CA ALA A 4 -19.02 -24.06 -12.93
C ALA A 4 -17.57 -23.68 -12.60
N THR A 5 -16.86 -24.57 -11.90
CA THR A 5 -15.45 -24.42 -11.54
C THR A 5 -14.59 -24.12 -12.77
N GLU A 6 -13.69 -23.13 -12.66
CA GLU A 6 -12.73 -22.82 -13.73
C GLU A 6 -11.82 -24.03 -13.97
N LEU A 7 -11.52 -24.36 -15.24
CA LEU A 7 -10.61 -25.48 -15.56
C LEU A 7 -9.20 -25.22 -15.05
N ALA A 8 -8.59 -26.27 -14.50
CA ALA A 8 -7.19 -26.22 -14.08
C ALA A 8 -6.27 -26.05 -15.30
N THR A 9 -5.12 -25.40 -15.11
CA THR A 9 -4.15 -25.17 -16.18
C THR A 9 -3.66 -26.48 -16.82
N ALA A 10 -3.49 -27.53 -16.02
CA ALA A 10 -3.13 -28.86 -16.50
C ALA A 10 -4.19 -29.45 -17.44
N GLU A 11 -5.47 -29.32 -17.10
CA GLU A 11 -6.59 -29.80 -17.93
C GLU A 11 -6.66 -29.04 -19.27
N LYS A 12 -6.46 -27.72 -19.24
CA LYS A 12 -6.37 -26.90 -20.46
C LYS A 12 -5.25 -27.38 -21.38
N ASN A 13 -4.09 -27.71 -20.82
CA ASN A 13 -2.95 -28.20 -21.59
C ASN A 13 -3.21 -29.58 -22.22
N ILE A 14 -3.91 -30.48 -21.52
CA ILE A 14 -4.32 -31.79 -22.07
C ILE A 14 -5.25 -31.58 -23.27
N ILE A 15 -6.26 -30.72 -23.14
CA ILE A 15 -7.19 -30.38 -24.23
C ILE A 15 -6.42 -29.84 -25.45
N LEU A 16 -5.47 -28.93 -25.24
CA LEU A 16 -4.67 -28.35 -26.32
C LEU A 16 -3.76 -29.37 -27.00
N ARG A 17 -3.17 -30.31 -26.25
CA ARG A 17 -2.37 -31.41 -26.82
C ARG A 17 -3.23 -32.32 -27.70
N LEU A 18 -4.38 -32.76 -27.20
CA LEU A 18 -5.28 -33.65 -27.94
C LEU A 18 -5.82 -32.97 -29.21
N TRP A 19 -6.13 -31.68 -29.14
CA TRP A 19 -6.52 -30.89 -30.30
C TRP A 19 -5.38 -30.79 -31.34
N LYS A 20 -4.14 -30.54 -30.91
CA LYS A 20 -2.95 -30.52 -31.79
C LYS A 20 -2.69 -31.87 -32.47
N THR A 21 -3.07 -32.98 -31.84
CA THR A 21 -3.04 -34.33 -32.46
C THR A 21 -4.21 -34.61 -33.41
N ASN A 22 -4.94 -33.57 -33.84
CA ASN A 22 -6.03 -33.63 -34.81
C ASN A 22 -7.26 -34.46 -34.36
N MET A 23 -7.49 -34.57 -33.04
CA MET A 23 -8.72 -35.19 -32.51
C MET A 23 -9.91 -34.24 -32.63
N SER A 24 -11.10 -34.80 -32.87
CA SER A 24 -12.34 -34.02 -32.93
C SER A 24 -12.76 -33.49 -31.56
N TYR A 25 -13.44 -32.33 -31.52
CA TYR A 25 -13.89 -31.72 -30.26
C TYR A 25 -14.74 -32.63 -29.38
N ARG A 26 -15.56 -33.51 -29.99
CA ARG A 26 -16.37 -34.49 -29.25
C ARG A 26 -15.49 -35.58 -28.61
N LYS A 27 -14.54 -36.12 -29.38
CA LYS A 27 -13.63 -37.16 -28.88
C LYS A 27 -12.76 -36.62 -27.74
N THR A 28 -12.27 -35.40 -27.87
CA THR A 28 -11.52 -34.74 -26.79
C THR A 28 -12.37 -34.47 -25.54
N ALA A 29 -13.65 -34.11 -25.73
CA ALA A 29 -14.59 -33.87 -24.65
C ALA A 29 -14.87 -35.15 -23.84
N GLU A 30 -15.08 -36.27 -24.53
CA GLU A 30 -15.23 -37.60 -23.93
C GLU A 30 -13.97 -38.03 -23.17
N THR A 31 -12.79 -37.89 -23.77
CA THR A 31 -11.52 -38.28 -23.11
C THR A 31 -11.21 -37.47 -21.84
N VAL A 32 -11.62 -36.20 -21.80
CA VAL A 32 -11.35 -35.30 -20.66
C VAL A 32 -12.54 -35.27 -19.69
N GLY A 33 -13.68 -35.90 -20.03
CA GLY A 33 -14.89 -35.89 -19.22
C GLY A 33 -15.54 -34.50 -19.09
N ARG A 34 -15.42 -33.64 -20.10
CA ARG A 34 -15.94 -32.26 -20.09
C ARG A 34 -16.93 -32.04 -21.24
N SER A 35 -17.70 -30.95 -21.18
CA SER A 35 -18.62 -30.62 -22.27
C SER A 35 -17.85 -30.21 -23.53
N LYS A 36 -18.42 -30.51 -24.70
CA LYS A 36 -17.90 -30.05 -26.00
C LYS A 36 -17.68 -28.52 -26.03
N SER A 37 -18.63 -27.75 -25.48
CA SER A 37 -18.54 -26.29 -25.40
C SER A 37 -17.33 -25.80 -24.60
N THR A 38 -16.95 -26.54 -23.56
CA THR A 38 -15.77 -26.22 -22.74
C THR A 38 -14.47 -26.41 -23.53
N VAL A 39 -14.35 -27.53 -24.25
CA VAL A 39 -13.21 -27.82 -25.13
C VAL A 39 -13.09 -26.76 -26.22
N GLU A 40 -14.19 -26.43 -26.91
CA GLU A 40 -14.21 -25.39 -27.93
C GLU A 40 -13.78 -24.03 -27.37
N GLY A 41 -14.22 -23.68 -26.16
CA GLY A 41 -13.81 -22.45 -25.47
C GLY A 41 -12.31 -22.40 -25.21
N VAL A 42 -11.70 -23.50 -24.75
CA VAL A 42 -10.25 -23.59 -24.50
C VAL A 42 -9.45 -23.46 -25.79
N VAL A 43 -9.87 -24.14 -26.86
CA VAL A 43 -9.18 -24.09 -28.16
C VAL A 43 -9.28 -22.68 -28.76
N LYS A 44 -10.47 -22.06 -28.78
CA LYS A 44 -10.64 -20.67 -29.25
C LYS A 44 -9.83 -19.66 -28.44
N ALA A 45 -9.72 -19.86 -27.13
CA ALA A 45 -8.91 -19.03 -26.23
C ALA A 45 -7.39 -19.24 -26.40
N SER A 46 -6.92 -20.31 -27.05
CA SER A 46 -5.49 -20.48 -27.33
C SER A 46 -4.99 -19.68 -28.52
N GLY A 47 -5.87 -19.33 -29.47
CA GLY A 47 -5.54 -18.51 -30.64
C GLY A 47 -5.69 -17.01 -30.43
N THR A 48 -6.32 -16.59 -29.34
CA THR A 48 -6.50 -15.19 -28.98
C THR A 48 -5.91 -14.95 -27.59
N PRO A 49 -5.06 -13.93 -27.38
CA PRO A 49 -4.61 -13.59 -26.03
C PRO A 49 -5.83 -13.10 -25.25
N VAL A 50 -6.47 -14.00 -24.51
CA VAL A 50 -7.58 -13.65 -23.64
C VAL A 50 -6.99 -12.84 -22.49
N LEU A 51 -7.01 -11.52 -22.62
CA LEU A 51 -6.92 -10.60 -21.49
C LEU A 51 -8.23 -10.74 -20.70
N SER A 52 -8.36 -11.81 -19.91
CA SER A 52 -9.40 -11.90 -18.89
C SER A 52 -9.02 -10.98 -17.74
N SER A 53 -8.92 -9.68 -18.03
CA SER A 53 -8.98 -8.69 -16.97
C SER A 53 -10.36 -8.84 -16.35
N LYS A 54 -10.41 -9.48 -15.17
CA LYS A 54 -11.57 -9.39 -14.28
C LYS A 54 -11.74 -7.89 -14.07
N ARG A 55 -12.66 -7.28 -14.83
CA ARG A 55 -12.90 -5.84 -14.82
C ARG A 55 -13.22 -5.50 -13.37
N GLY A 56 -12.24 -4.95 -12.67
CA GLY A 56 -12.37 -4.64 -11.26
C GLY A 56 -13.58 -3.74 -11.07
N GLY A 57 -14.34 -3.96 -10.00
CA GLY A 57 -15.46 -3.09 -9.67
C GLY A 57 -15.03 -1.62 -9.70
N SER A 58 -15.88 -0.76 -10.24
CA SER A 58 -15.59 0.67 -10.49
C SER A 58 -14.87 1.31 -9.30
N VAL A 59 -13.70 1.89 -9.54
CA VAL A 59 -12.95 2.62 -8.51
C VAL A 59 -13.73 3.88 -8.16
N LYS A 60 -14.47 3.88 -7.04
CA LYS A 60 -15.20 5.06 -6.53
C LYS A 60 -14.32 6.29 -6.23
N ILE A 61 -13.00 6.17 -6.32
CA ILE A 61 -12.06 7.28 -6.11
C ILE A 61 -11.39 7.57 -7.44
N ASP A 62 -11.63 8.75 -8.00
CA ASP A 62 -10.92 9.22 -9.17
C ASP A 62 -9.41 9.35 -8.92
N SER A 63 -8.61 9.19 -9.97
CA SER A 63 -7.16 9.33 -9.95
C SER A 63 -6.70 10.68 -9.37
N ARG A 64 -7.46 11.76 -9.61
CA ARG A 64 -7.18 13.10 -9.09
C ARG A 64 -7.41 13.14 -7.58
N THR A 65 -8.53 12.59 -7.12
CA THR A 65 -8.88 12.51 -5.70
C THR A 65 -7.87 11.67 -4.93
N ARG A 66 -7.42 10.54 -5.50
CA ARG A 66 -6.34 9.74 -4.92
C ARG A 66 -5.05 10.55 -4.73
N ARG A 67 -4.63 11.30 -5.76
CA ARG A 67 -3.44 12.16 -5.68
C ARG A 67 -3.59 13.27 -4.63
N LEU A 68 -4.78 13.87 -4.53
CA LEU A 68 -5.11 14.87 -3.50
C LEU A 68 -4.99 14.31 -2.08
N ILE A 69 -5.57 13.12 -1.83
CA ILE A 69 -5.47 12.42 -0.55
C ILE A 69 -4.00 12.20 -0.16
N ILE A 70 -3.22 11.62 -1.08
CA ILE A 70 -1.82 11.29 -0.86
C ILE A 70 -1.00 12.55 -0.58
N ARG A 71 -1.20 13.61 -1.37
CA ARG A 71 -0.52 14.90 -1.17
C ARG A 71 -0.84 15.49 0.19
N LYS A 72 -2.12 15.50 0.58
CA LYS A 72 -2.57 16.09 1.85
C LYS A 72 -1.98 15.36 3.05
N VAL A 73 -1.92 14.02 3.01
CA VAL A 73 -1.25 13.21 4.04
C VAL A 73 0.25 13.48 4.08
N SER A 74 0.90 13.53 2.92
CA SER A 74 2.35 13.75 2.81
C SER A 74 2.76 15.14 3.31
N SER A 75 1.92 16.16 3.13
CA SER A 75 2.12 17.52 3.66
C SER A 75 1.82 17.65 5.16
N GLY A 76 1.50 16.56 5.87
CA GLY A 76 1.34 16.58 7.33
C GLY A 76 -0.09 16.86 7.83
N ALA A 77 -1.13 16.79 6.99
CA ALA A 77 -2.52 17.01 7.42
C ALA A 77 -3.06 15.96 8.43
N GLY A 78 -2.26 14.95 8.76
CA GLY A 78 -2.58 13.93 9.76
C GLY A 78 -3.33 12.73 9.17
N GLY A 79 -4.12 12.07 10.02
CA GLY A 79 -4.74 10.77 9.70
C GLY A 79 -5.89 10.83 8.69
N ALA A 80 -6.33 9.64 8.23
CA ALA A 80 -7.34 9.47 7.19
C ALA A 80 -8.66 10.22 7.44
N LYS A 81 -9.11 10.33 8.70
CA LYS A 81 -10.32 11.10 9.06
C LYS A 81 -10.14 12.60 8.84
N LYS A 82 -9.01 13.19 9.26
CA LYS A 82 -8.72 14.61 9.03
C LYS A 82 -8.69 14.94 7.54
N VAL A 83 -8.17 14.03 6.72
CA VAL A 83 -8.11 14.18 5.26
C VAL A 83 -9.51 14.07 4.64
N LEU A 84 -10.35 13.17 5.16
CA LEU A 84 -11.75 13.07 4.75
C LEU A 84 -12.49 14.39 5.02
N ASP A 85 -12.37 14.90 6.23
CA ASP A 85 -13.04 16.12 6.68
C ASP A 85 -12.53 17.34 5.90
N ALA A 86 -11.21 17.43 5.67
CA ALA A 86 -10.59 18.53 4.92
C ALA A 86 -10.92 18.54 3.42
N LEU A 87 -11.18 17.37 2.82
CA LEU A 87 -11.50 17.24 1.39
C LEU A 87 -13.00 17.05 1.14
N GLN A 88 -13.83 16.95 2.19
CA GLN A 88 -15.28 16.74 2.15
C GLN A 88 -15.70 15.64 1.15
N LEU A 89 -14.95 14.53 1.13
CA LEU A 89 -15.18 13.48 0.13
C LEU A 89 -16.38 12.61 0.54
N PRO A 90 -17.25 12.20 -0.41
CA PRO A 90 -18.36 11.30 -0.14
C PRO A 90 -17.90 9.82 -0.07
N VAL A 91 -16.86 9.54 0.72
CA VAL A 91 -16.28 8.20 0.86
C VAL A 91 -16.07 7.84 2.34
N SER A 92 -16.07 6.55 2.64
CA SER A 92 -15.77 6.11 4.01
C SER A 92 -14.29 6.28 4.35
N VAL A 93 -13.99 6.47 5.65
CA VAL A 93 -12.61 6.55 6.16
C VAL A 93 -11.80 5.31 5.78
N ARG A 94 -12.40 4.11 5.83
CA ARG A 94 -11.73 2.85 5.43
C ARG A 94 -11.26 2.88 3.97
N LYS A 95 -12.00 3.55 3.08
CA LYS A 95 -11.62 3.69 1.66
C LYS A 95 -10.33 4.51 1.52
N ILE A 96 -10.20 5.59 2.30
CA ILE A 96 -8.99 6.42 2.35
C ILE A 96 -7.82 5.62 2.93
N GLN A 97 -8.04 4.88 4.03
CA GLN A 97 -7.01 4.01 4.60
C GLN A 97 -6.49 2.99 3.59
N ARG A 98 -7.37 2.28 2.87
CA ARG A 98 -6.94 1.35 1.81
C ARG A 98 -6.17 2.05 0.70
N CYS A 99 -6.54 3.29 0.36
CA CYS A 99 -5.80 4.09 -0.61
C CYS A 99 -4.38 4.41 -0.14
N LEU A 100 -4.20 4.70 1.15
CA LEU A 100 -2.90 4.97 1.77
C LEU A 100 -2.08 3.69 1.94
N GLU A 101 -2.70 2.59 2.39
CA GLU A 101 -2.09 1.25 2.47
C GLU A 101 -1.53 0.79 1.11
N ASN A 102 -2.25 1.08 0.02
CA ASN A 102 -1.82 0.80 -1.35
C ASN A 102 -0.76 1.77 -1.90
N THR A 103 -0.16 2.61 -1.07
CA THR A 103 0.89 3.58 -1.44
C THR A 103 2.19 3.18 -0.75
N PRO A 104 3.06 2.37 -1.39
CA PRO A 104 4.14 1.64 -0.71
C PRO A 104 5.22 2.53 -0.09
N TRP A 105 5.43 3.72 -0.65
CA TRP A 105 6.40 4.69 -0.16
C TRP A 105 5.86 5.55 1.00
N LEU A 106 4.56 5.53 1.27
CA LEU A 106 3.94 6.32 2.33
C LEU A 106 3.71 5.45 3.57
N LYS A 107 4.71 5.41 4.46
CA LYS A 107 4.66 4.62 5.69
C LYS A 107 4.24 5.48 6.87
N PHE A 108 3.32 4.96 7.67
CA PHE A 108 2.98 5.58 8.94
C PHE A 108 4.13 5.36 9.94
N LYS A 109 4.68 6.46 10.46
CA LYS A 109 5.62 6.44 11.59
C LYS A 109 4.97 7.16 12.76
N LYS A 110 4.84 6.46 13.89
CA LYS A 110 4.43 7.10 15.15
C LYS A 110 5.54 8.04 15.58
N LEU A 111 5.22 9.30 15.87
CA LEU A 111 6.20 10.22 16.42
C LEU A 111 6.62 9.75 17.82
N CYS A 112 7.91 9.79 18.10
CA CYS A 112 8.43 9.61 19.46
C CYS A 112 7.83 10.71 20.33
N ARG A 113 7.20 10.32 21.45
CA ARG A 113 6.57 11.29 22.35
C ARG A 113 7.66 11.94 23.20
N GLY A 114 7.85 13.24 23.03
CA GLY A 114 8.63 14.07 23.94
C GLY A 114 7.73 14.86 24.90
N PRO A 115 8.32 15.56 25.89
CA PRO A 115 7.57 16.47 26.73
C PRO A 115 6.92 17.59 25.90
N MET A 116 5.73 18.02 26.30
CA MET A 116 5.00 19.07 25.60
C MET A 116 5.75 20.41 25.71
N LEU A 117 6.11 20.99 24.57
CA LEU A 117 6.72 22.32 24.53
C LEU A 117 5.63 23.40 24.60
N LYS A 118 5.68 24.22 25.64
CA LYS A 118 4.89 25.46 25.73
C LYS A 118 5.56 26.54 24.88
N PHE A 119 4.81 27.56 24.49
CA PHE A 119 5.32 28.70 23.72
C PHE A 119 6.61 29.30 24.32
N GLN A 120 6.63 29.51 25.64
CA GLN A 120 7.81 29.99 26.36
C GLN A 120 9.05 29.09 26.20
N HIS A 121 8.88 27.75 26.16
CA HIS A 121 9.99 26.82 25.99
C HIS A 121 10.55 26.89 24.57
N VAL A 122 9.67 27.03 23.57
CA VAL A 122 10.08 27.18 22.17
C VAL A 122 10.87 28.46 21.98
N ARG A 123 10.38 29.56 22.54
CA ARG A 123 11.05 30.86 22.50
C ARG A 123 12.42 30.81 23.16
N ALA A 124 12.52 30.35 24.42
CA ALA A 124 13.79 30.28 25.13
C ALA A 124 14.83 29.40 24.40
N ARG A 125 14.40 28.30 23.77
CA ARG A 125 15.28 27.45 22.97
C ARG A 125 15.75 28.12 21.69
N LEU A 126 14.88 28.88 21.02
CA LEU A 126 15.25 29.65 19.83
C LEU A 126 16.20 30.78 20.18
N ASP A 127 15.90 31.54 21.23
CA ASP A 127 16.73 32.65 21.71
C ASP A 127 18.14 32.11 22.06
N TRP A 128 18.22 31.01 22.83
CA TRP A 128 19.50 30.35 23.10
C TRP A 128 20.21 29.90 21.82
N ALA A 129 19.51 29.31 20.87
CA ALA A 129 20.11 28.87 19.61
C ALA A 129 20.67 30.05 18.79
N TYR A 130 19.98 31.19 18.75
CA TYR A 130 20.47 32.39 18.07
C TYR A 130 21.64 33.04 18.79
N GLU A 131 21.59 33.12 20.13
CA GLU A 131 22.68 33.68 20.93
C GLU A 131 23.97 32.87 20.80
N ASN A 132 23.85 31.56 20.56
CA ASN A 132 24.98 30.63 20.50
C ASN A 132 25.30 30.16 19.07
N SER A 133 24.61 30.64 18.02
CA SER A 133 24.81 30.16 16.64
C SER A 133 26.15 30.54 16.05
N ASP A 134 26.69 31.68 16.50
CA ASP A 134 27.89 32.29 15.95
C ASP A 134 29.14 31.98 16.80
N LEU A 135 29.00 31.15 17.83
CA LEU A 135 30.12 30.69 18.66
C LEU A 135 31.03 29.76 17.86
N ASP A 136 32.33 30.01 17.97
CA ASP A 136 33.35 29.31 17.20
C ASP A 136 33.67 27.92 17.76
N ASP A 137 34.35 27.12 16.94
CA ASP A 137 34.74 25.75 17.30
C ASP A 137 35.64 25.73 18.54
N PHE A 138 36.43 26.78 18.77
CA PHE A 138 37.27 26.91 19.95
C PHE A 138 36.41 27.01 21.22
N TRP A 139 35.35 27.82 21.21
CA TRP A 139 34.44 27.91 22.34
C TRP A 139 33.79 26.57 22.64
N TRP A 140 33.22 25.90 21.62
CA TRP A 140 32.57 24.59 21.79
C TRP A 140 33.54 23.49 22.27
N ALA A 141 34.81 23.52 21.86
CA ALA A 141 35.82 22.57 22.32
C ALA A 141 36.13 22.69 23.82
N ASN A 142 35.81 23.83 24.44
CA ASN A 142 36.01 24.07 25.87
C ASN A 142 34.74 23.84 26.71
N VAL A 143 33.61 23.52 26.08
CA VAL A 143 32.36 23.23 26.80
C VAL A 143 32.32 21.77 27.23
N MET A 144 32.16 21.55 28.53
CA MET A 144 31.88 20.23 29.10
C MET A 144 30.40 20.12 29.44
N PHE A 145 29.70 19.21 28.75
CA PHE A 145 28.31 18.87 29.07
C PHE A 145 28.25 17.71 30.06
N SER A 146 27.42 17.87 31.09
CA SER A 146 27.07 16.80 32.03
C SER A 146 25.56 16.68 32.13
N ASP A 147 25.04 15.45 32.09
CA ASP A 147 23.64 15.13 32.36
C ASP A 147 23.57 13.86 33.19
N GLU A 148 22.53 13.72 34.01
CA GLU A 148 22.31 12.56 34.84
C GLU A 148 21.33 11.60 34.16
N LYS A 149 21.78 10.38 33.88
CA LYS A 149 20.95 9.31 33.37
C LYS A 149 20.81 8.22 34.42
N LYS A 150 19.58 7.81 34.71
CA LYS A 150 19.32 6.63 35.52
C LYS A 150 19.84 5.37 34.80
N TRP A 151 20.70 4.61 35.48
CA TRP A 151 21.20 3.31 35.01
C TRP A 151 20.49 2.18 35.77
N ASN A 152 19.75 1.34 35.06
CA ASN A 152 19.12 0.15 35.62
C ASN A 152 19.92 -1.10 35.21
N MET A 153 20.13 -2.05 36.13
CA MET A 153 20.86 -3.30 35.84
C MET A 153 20.08 -4.28 34.95
N ASP A 154 18.77 -4.09 34.80
CA ASP A 154 17.87 -5.01 34.08
C ASP A 154 17.69 -4.67 32.58
N GLY A 155 18.42 -3.68 32.07
CA GLY A 155 18.34 -3.21 30.68
C GLY A 155 17.66 -1.84 30.53
N PRO A 156 17.74 -1.25 29.32
CA PRO A 156 17.26 0.12 29.09
C PRO A 156 15.73 0.22 29.15
N ASP A 157 15.22 1.29 29.77
CA ASP A 157 13.77 1.59 29.92
C ASP A 157 13.06 2.03 28.61
N GLY A 158 13.65 1.75 27.45
CA GLY A 158 13.11 2.07 26.12
C GLY A 158 13.92 3.07 25.31
#